data_AF-A0A924MXT6-F1
#
_entry.id   AF-A0A924MXT6-F1
#
_cell.length_a   1.000
_cell.length_b   1.000
_cell.length_c   1.000
_cell.angle_alpha   90.00
_cell.angle_beta   90.00
_cell.angle_gamma   90.00
#
_symmetry.space_group_name_H-M   'P 1'
#
loop_
_entity.id
_entity.type
_entity.pdbx_description
1 polymer ?
#
loop_
_entity_poly.entity_id
_entity_poly.type
_entity_poly.pdbx_seq_one_letter_code
_entity_poly.pdbx_strand_id
1 'polypeptide(L)'
;EPDVAFVRDLFELRAVVEPAAARFAAERRDNNDVKALRDALAKMRRHTLATEAGRAADRAFHDALLSATHNNAMMALSASIGAAVSWTTEFKQRTRGLPRDPIPDHARVCDAIVAGNPDAAGAAMRALVELALEDTRSAM
;
A
#
# COMPACT_ATOMS: atom_id res chain seq x y z
N GLU A 1 19.80 2.22 9.39
CA GLU A 1 18.40 1.75 9.55
C GLU A 1 17.64 2.89 10.23
N PRO A 2 16.45 3.31 9.76
CA PRO A 2 15.62 4.28 10.46
C PRO A 2 15.29 3.83 11.88
N ASP A 3 15.16 4.82 12.75
CA ASP A 3 14.74 4.64 14.13
C ASP A 3 13.30 4.09 14.20
N VAL A 4 13.02 3.30 15.25
CA VAL A 4 11.70 2.71 15.52
C VAL A 4 10.64 3.80 15.65
N ALA A 5 10.97 4.95 16.26
CA ALA A 5 10.06 6.09 16.33
C ALA A 5 9.67 6.60 14.94
N PHE A 6 10.65 6.73 14.04
CA PHE A 6 10.37 7.16 12.67
C PHE A 6 9.50 6.16 11.89
N VAL A 7 9.71 4.85 12.10
CA VAL A 7 8.85 3.81 11.50
C VAL A 7 7.41 3.92 12.01
N ARG A 8 7.21 4.19 13.30
CA ARG A 8 5.88 4.43 13.87
C ARG A 8 5.22 5.66 13.24
N ASP A 9 5.95 6.77 13.15
CA ASP A 9 5.43 8.02 12.58
C ASP A 9 5.02 7.83 11.11
N LEU A 10 5.76 7.01 10.35
CA LEU A 10 5.39 6.63 8.99
C LEU A 10 4.10 5.79 8.95
N PHE A 11 3.88 4.87 9.89
CA PHE A 11 2.62 4.13 9.97
C PHE A 11 1.44 5.02 10.36
N GLU A 12 1.64 6.00 11.22
CA GLU A 12 0.61 7.00 11.56
C GLU A 12 0.21 7.80 10.30
N LEU A 13 1.18 8.23 9.50
CA LEU A 13 0.92 8.88 8.22
C LEU A 13 0.11 7.96 7.29
N ARG A 14 0.52 6.69 7.13
CA ARG A 14 -0.18 5.73 6.28
C ARG A 14 -1.63 5.50 6.75
N ALA A 15 -1.85 5.35 8.04
CA ALA A 15 -3.16 5.09 8.63
C ALA A 15 -4.15 6.26 8.46
N VAL A 16 -3.64 7.49 8.36
CA VAL A 16 -4.44 8.69 8.08
C VAL A 16 -4.67 8.86 6.58
N VAL A 17 -3.61 8.75 5.78
CA VAL A 17 -3.62 9.17 4.38
C VAL A 17 -4.16 8.08 3.45
N GLU A 18 -3.69 6.85 3.57
CA GLU A 18 -4.00 5.81 2.57
C GLU A 18 -5.47 5.39 2.55
N PRO A 19 -6.17 5.23 3.68
CA PRO A 19 -7.62 4.96 3.66
C PRO A 19 -8.40 6.08 2.99
N ALA A 20 -8.06 7.35 3.25
CA ALA A 20 -8.71 8.49 2.59
C ALA A 20 -8.37 8.53 1.09
N ALA A 21 -7.11 8.22 0.73
CA ALA A 21 -6.69 8.10 -0.65
C ALA A 21 -7.48 7.01 -1.38
N ALA A 22 -7.69 5.84 -0.77
CA ALA A 22 -8.46 4.75 -1.36
C ALA A 22 -9.92 5.14 -1.62
N ARG A 23 -10.54 5.91 -0.72
CA ARG A 23 -11.88 6.48 -0.93
C ARG A 23 -11.90 7.40 -2.15
N PHE A 24 -11.01 8.38 -2.21
CA PHE A 24 -10.94 9.30 -3.36
C PHE A 24 -10.60 8.60 -4.66
N ALA A 25 -9.70 7.62 -4.62
CA ALA A 25 -9.37 6.81 -5.78
C ALA A 25 -10.61 6.06 -6.28
N ALA A 26 -11.40 5.43 -5.40
CA ALA A 26 -12.64 4.76 -5.78
C ALA A 26 -13.69 5.72 -6.39
N GLU A 27 -13.71 6.99 -5.98
CA GLU A 27 -14.62 7.98 -6.56
C GLU A 27 -14.14 8.48 -7.94
N ARG A 28 -12.82 8.63 -8.14
CA ARG A 28 -12.25 9.45 -9.22
C ARG A 28 -11.50 8.69 -10.29
N ARG A 29 -11.04 7.46 -9.99
CA ARG A 29 -10.30 6.60 -10.92
C ARG A 29 -10.86 6.60 -12.34
N ASP A 30 -9.96 6.61 -13.30
CA ASP A 30 -10.23 6.32 -14.70
C ASP A 30 -9.72 4.92 -15.11
N ASN A 31 -9.83 4.58 -16.40
CA ASN A 31 -9.39 3.29 -16.92
C ASN A 31 -7.87 3.08 -16.84
N ASN A 32 -7.07 4.15 -16.92
CA ASN A 32 -5.62 4.08 -16.81
C ASN A 32 -5.20 3.81 -15.36
N ASP A 33 -5.87 4.44 -14.39
CA ASP A 33 -5.67 4.19 -12.97
C ASP A 33 -5.98 2.73 -12.60
N VAL A 34 -7.13 2.23 -13.07
CA VAL A 34 -7.54 0.83 -12.88
C VAL A 34 -6.51 -0.12 -13.48
N LYS A 35 -6.01 0.18 -14.68
CA LYS A 35 -4.96 -0.62 -15.32
C LYS A 35 -3.68 -0.60 -14.50
N ALA A 36 -3.23 0.56 -14.01
CA ALA A 36 -2.01 0.69 -13.22
C ALA A 36 -2.07 -0.12 -11.91
N LEU A 37 -3.19 -0.02 -11.18
CA LEU A 37 -3.42 -0.78 -9.95
C LEU A 37 -3.40 -2.29 -10.20
N ARG A 38 -4.08 -2.76 -11.25
CA ARG A 38 -4.13 -4.18 -11.62
C ARG A 38 -2.77 -4.71 -12.06
N ASP A 39 -2.02 -3.92 -12.85
CA ASP A 39 -0.69 -4.29 -13.31
C ASP A 39 0.30 -4.40 -12.14
N ALA A 40 0.26 -3.47 -11.20
CA ALA A 40 1.07 -3.53 -9.97
C ALA A 40 0.72 -4.78 -9.14
N LEU A 41 -0.57 -5.05 -8.94
CA LEU A 41 -1.04 -6.23 -8.22
C LEU A 41 -0.64 -7.54 -8.91
N ALA A 42 -0.71 -7.61 -10.25
CA ALA A 42 -0.28 -8.77 -11.01
C ALA A 42 1.23 -9.01 -10.89
N LYS A 43 2.04 -7.94 -10.90
CA LYS A 43 3.49 -8.02 -10.67
C LYS A 43 3.81 -8.48 -9.24
N MET A 44 3.07 -8.00 -8.23
CA MET A 44 3.19 -8.51 -6.85
C MET A 44 2.92 -10.01 -6.79
N ARG A 45 1.82 -10.49 -7.38
CA ARG A 45 1.48 -11.92 -7.46
C ARG A 45 2.57 -12.75 -8.13
N ARG A 46 3.14 -12.24 -9.22
CA ARG A 46 4.18 -12.94 -10.00
C ARG A 46 5.51 -13.04 -9.26
N HIS A 47 5.92 -11.96 -8.61
CA HIS A 47 7.28 -11.83 -8.08
C HIS A 47 7.35 -12.05 -6.57
N THR A 48 6.22 -11.93 -5.86
CA THR A 48 6.08 -11.94 -4.39
C THR A 48 6.93 -10.87 -3.71
N LEU A 49 6.55 -10.45 -2.50
CA LEU A 49 7.31 -9.43 -1.78
C LEU A 49 8.68 -9.92 -1.23
N ALA A 50 8.99 -11.20 -1.39
CA ALA A 50 10.33 -11.74 -1.10
C ALA A 50 11.39 -11.21 -2.07
N THR A 51 11.00 -10.86 -3.29
CA THR A 51 11.93 -10.35 -4.31
C THR A 51 11.91 -8.83 -4.38
N GLU A 52 13.01 -8.25 -4.86
CA GLU A 52 13.08 -6.80 -5.13
C GLU A 52 12.00 -6.37 -6.14
N ALA A 53 11.76 -7.18 -7.17
CA ALA A 53 10.74 -6.91 -8.19
C ALA A 53 9.33 -6.86 -7.59
N GLY A 54 9.00 -7.74 -6.64
CA GLY A 54 7.70 -7.68 -5.96
C GLY A 54 7.58 -6.50 -5.01
N ARG A 55 8.65 -6.13 -4.29
CA ARG A 55 8.66 -4.90 -3.46
C ARG A 55 8.56 -3.62 -4.30
N ALA A 56 9.14 -3.61 -5.49
CA ALA A 56 8.94 -2.51 -6.44
C ALA A 56 7.49 -2.44 -6.93
N ALA A 57 6.83 -3.59 -7.13
CA ALA A 57 5.42 -3.64 -7.49
C ALA A 57 4.49 -3.19 -6.35
N ASP A 58 4.83 -3.50 -5.10
CA ASP A 58 4.16 -3.00 -3.89
C ASP A 58 4.15 -1.48 -3.85
N ARG A 59 5.33 -0.85 -3.95
CA ARG A 59 5.45 0.62 -4.08
C ARG A 59 4.60 1.17 -5.23
N ALA A 60 4.70 0.56 -6.42
CA ALA A 60 3.97 1.01 -7.59
C ALA A 60 2.44 0.94 -7.39
N PHE A 61 1.95 0.00 -6.58
CA PHE A 61 0.54 -0.06 -6.23
C PHE A 61 0.11 1.15 -5.39
N HIS A 62 0.89 1.49 -4.35
CA HIS A 62 0.62 2.66 -3.51
C HIS A 62 0.76 3.98 -4.29
N ASP A 63 1.71 4.08 -5.22
CA ASP A 63 1.85 5.25 -6.11
C ASP A 63 0.66 5.38 -7.06
N ALA A 64 0.21 4.27 -7.65
CA ALA A 64 -0.98 4.24 -8.50
C ALA A 64 -2.24 4.64 -7.72
N LEU A 65 -2.38 4.17 -6.48
CA LEU A 65 -3.47 4.55 -5.57
C LEU A 65 -3.53 6.06 -5.33
N LEU A 66 -2.39 6.66 -4.98
CA LEU A 66 -2.31 8.11 -4.74
C LEU A 66 -2.55 8.90 -6.03
N SER A 67 -2.03 8.43 -7.16
CA SER A 67 -2.28 9.04 -8.47
C SER A 67 -3.77 9.02 -8.80
N ALA A 68 -4.46 7.90 -8.58
CA ALA A 68 -5.89 7.73 -8.84
C ALA A 68 -6.80 8.65 -8.00
N THR A 69 -6.27 9.31 -6.96
CA THR A 69 -7.01 10.35 -6.24
C THR A 69 -7.22 11.62 -7.06
N HIS A 70 -6.44 11.79 -8.14
CA HIS A 70 -6.39 13.00 -8.97
C HIS A 70 -6.25 14.27 -8.12
N ASN A 71 -5.51 14.17 -7.02
CA ASN A 71 -5.28 15.24 -6.07
C ASN A 71 -3.78 15.44 -5.89
N ASN A 72 -3.25 16.52 -6.47
CA ASN A 72 -1.82 16.84 -6.46
C ASN A 72 -1.23 16.90 -5.05
N ALA A 73 -1.99 17.34 -4.05
CA ALA A 73 -1.51 17.37 -2.66
C ALA A 73 -1.36 15.97 -2.06
N MET A 74 -2.28 15.05 -2.37
CA MET A 74 -2.18 13.65 -1.96
C MET A 74 -1.05 12.94 -2.70
N MET A 75 -0.90 13.22 -4.00
CA MET A 75 0.18 12.68 -4.83
C MET A 75 1.56 13.12 -4.33
N ALA A 76 1.70 14.34 -3.81
CA ALA A 76 2.96 14.82 -3.23
C ALA A 76 3.44 13.97 -2.04
N LEU A 77 2.56 13.19 -1.42
CA LEU A 77 2.90 12.29 -0.30
C LEU A 77 3.42 10.91 -0.77
N SER A 78 3.45 10.62 -2.08
CA SER A 78 3.91 9.33 -2.64
C SER A 78 5.33 8.97 -2.20
N ALA A 79 6.26 9.93 -2.17
CA ALA A 79 7.62 9.65 -1.72
C ALA A 79 7.68 9.17 -0.26
N SER A 80 6.93 9.81 0.65
CA SER A 80 6.88 9.43 2.07
C SER A 80 6.20 8.08 2.28
N ILE A 81 5.10 7.82 1.58
CA ILE A 81 4.39 6.53 1.64
C ILE A 81 5.24 5.42 1.03
N GLY A 82 5.86 5.66 -0.12
CA GLY A 82 6.77 4.72 -0.79
C GLY A 82 7.99 4.37 0.08
N ALA A 83 8.54 5.33 0.81
CA ALA A 83 9.62 5.08 1.77
C ALA A 83 9.14 4.17 2.92
N ALA A 84 7.96 4.43 3.48
CA ALA A 84 7.36 3.62 4.54
C ALA A 84 7.10 2.17 4.10
N VAL A 85 6.50 2.00 2.92
CA VAL A 85 6.23 0.68 2.31
C VAL A 85 7.54 -0.08 2.08
N SER A 86 8.53 0.56 1.48
CA SER A 86 9.83 -0.06 1.19
C SER A 86 10.53 -0.54 2.45
N TRP A 87 10.64 0.36 3.42
CA TRP A 87 11.35 0.07 4.66
C TRP A 87 10.69 -1.09 5.42
N THR A 88 9.37 -1.02 5.60
CA THR A 88 8.65 -2.01 6.41
C THR A 88 8.63 -3.39 5.75
N THR A 89 8.52 -3.45 4.42
CA THR A 89 8.57 -4.72 3.68
C THR A 89 9.99 -5.30 3.66
N GLU A 90 11.03 -4.49 3.46
CA GLU A 90 12.43 -4.96 3.51
C GLU A 90 12.86 -5.43 4.89
N PHE A 91 12.49 -4.69 5.94
CA PHE A 91 12.79 -5.07 7.32
C PHE A 91 12.22 -6.45 7.65
N LYS A 92 10.91 -6.67 7.40
CA LYS A 92 10.25 -7.96 7.65
C LYS A 92 10.92 -9.11 6.90
N GLN A 93 11.30 -8.89 5.64
CA GLN A 93 11.98 -9.90 4.84
C GLN A 93 13.34 -10.29 5.39
N ARG A 94 14.13 -9.33 5.90
CA ARG A 94 15.46 -9.62 6.48
C ARG A 94 15.39 -10.37 7.79
N THR A 95 14.42 -10.07 8.65
CA THR A 95 14.39 -10.62 10.01
C THR A 95 13.81 -12.03 10.08
N ARG A 96 12.65 -12.28 9.46
CA ARG A 96 11.93 -13.57 9.59
C ARG A 96 11.15 -13.99 8.33
N GLY A 97 11.28 -13.27 7.22
CA GLY A 97 10.31 -13.36 6.12
C GLY A 97 8.99 -12.68 6.50
N LEU A 98 8.10 -12.50 5.53
CA LEU A 98 6.79 -11.92 5.83
C LEU A 98 5.97 -12.89 6.69
N PRO A 99 5.47 -12.46 7.87
CA PRO A 99 4.62 -13.30 8.71
C PRO A 99 3.36 -13.80 7.99
N ARG A 100 2.91 -13.03 7.00
CA ARG A 100 1.68 -13.22 6.26
C ARG A 100 1.82 -12.70 4.83
N ASP A 101 1.13 -13.31 3.88
CA ASP A 101 1.03 -12.80 2.51
C ASP A 101 0.07 -11.58 2.46
N PRO A 102 0.55 -10.36 2.12
CA PRO A 102 -0.30 -9.18 2.03
C PRO A 102 -1.01 -9.02 0.67
N ILE A 103 -0.70 -9.87 -0.32
CA ILE A 103 -1.28 -9.77 -1.66
C ILE A 103 -2.82 -9.88 -1.65
N PRO A 104 -3.45 -10.77 -0.87
CA PRO A 104 -4.91 -10.81 -0.75
C PRO A 104 -5.53 -9.50 -0.25
N ASP A 105 -4.84 -8.74 0.62
CA ASP A 105 -5.38 -7.47 1.11
C ASP A 105 -5.28 -6.38 0.05
N HIS A 106 -4.16 -6.32 -0.66
CA HIS A 106 -4.00 -5.43 -1.81
C HIS A 106 -5.06 -5.70 -2.87
N ALA A 107 -5.40 -6.97 -3.10
CA ALA A 107 -6.48 -7.35 -3.99
C ALA A 107 -7.83 -6.79 -3.53
N ARG A 108 -8.17 -6.89 -2.24
CA ARG A 108 -9.42 -6.32 -1.69
C ARG A 108 -9.50 -4.81 -1.89
N VAL A 109 -8.39 -4.09 -1.69
CA VAL A 109 -8.34 -2.64 -1.98
C VAL A 109 -8.56 -2.36 -3.46
N CYS A 110 -7.85 -3.07 -4.34
CA CYS A 110 -7.97 -2.92 -5.79
C CYS A 110 -9.40 -3.17 -6.26
N ASP A 111 -10.01 -4.26 -5.82
CA ASP A 111 -11.37 -4.66 -6.21
C ASP A 111 -12.40 -3.60 -5.76
N ALA A 112 -12.26 -3.06 -4.55
CA ALA A 112 -13.14 -2.01 -4.05
C ALA A 112 -13.02 -0.68 -4.84
N ILE A 113 -11.80 -0.29 -5.22
CA ILE A 113 -11.55 0.90 -6.05
C ILE A 113 -12.14 0.72 -7.44
N VAL A 114 -11.91 -0.44 -8.05
CA VAL A 114 -12.45 -0.78 -9.38
C VAL A 114 -13.97 -0.80 -9.35
N ALA A 115 -14.57 -1.32 -8.30
CA ALA A 115 -16.02 -1.32 -8.11
C ALA A 115 -16.59 0.09 -7.87
N GLY A 116 -15.74 1.10 -7.66
CA GLY A 116 -16.18 2.46 -7.35
C GLY A 116 -16.89 2.56 -6.01
N ASN A 117 -16.48 1.75 -5.02
CA ASN A 117 -17.07 1.75 -3.69
C ASN A 117 -16.10 2.41 -2.69
N PRO A 118 -16.28 3.69 -2.36
CA PRO A 118 -15.34 4.42 -1.51
C PRO A 118 -15.27 3.82 -0.11
N ASP A 119 -16.40 3.51 0.51
CA ASP A 119 -16.42 3.00 1.89
C ASP A 119 -15.74 1.63 1.99
N ALA A 120 -15.96 0.73 1.03
CA ALA A 120 -15.26 -0.53 0.96
C ALA A 120 -13.74 -0.35 0.72
N ALA A 121 -13.35 0.59 -0.15
CA ALA A 121 -11.95 0.86 -0.45
C ALA A 121 -11.20 1.42 0.77
N GLY A 122 -11.81 2.37 1.48
CA GLY A 122 -11.26 2.93 2.72
C GLY A 122 -11.14 1.88 3.82
N ALA A 123 -12.17 1.05 4.02
CA ALA A 123 -12.15 -0.02 5.01
C ALA A 123 -11.08 -1.09 4.69
N ALA A 124 -10.99 -1.52 3.43
CA ALA A 124 -9.98 -2.48 3.00
C ALA A 124 -8.56 -1.94 3.18
N MET A 125 -8.33 -0.67 2.86
CA MET A 125 -7.00 -0.05 3.00
C MET A 125 -6.61 0.15 4.47
N ARG A 126 -7.57 0.54 5.33
CA ARG A 126 -7.35 0.60 6.78
C ARG A 126 -6.89 -0.75 7.32
N ALA A 127 -7.62 -1.82 6.99
CA ALA A 127 -7.26 -3.16 7.44
C ALA A 127 -5.87 -3.60 6.94
N LEU A 128 -5.52 -3.26 5.70
CA LEU A 128 -4.20 -3.55 5.13
C LEU A 128 -3.08 -2.85 5.93
N VAL A 129 -3.23 -1.57 6.24
CA VAL A 129 -2.23 -0.80 7.01
C VAL A 129 -2.11 -1.32 8.43
N GLU A 130 -3.23 -1.64 9.09
CA GLU A 130 -3.26 -2.20 10.45
C GLU A 130 -2.54 -3.55 10.52
N LEU A 131 -2.84 -4.47 9.60
CA LEU A 131 -2.14 -5.76 9.52
C LEU A 131 -0.65 -5.57 9.22
N ALA A 132 -0.29 -4.63 8.35
CA ALA A 132 1.11 -4.35 8.04
C ALA A 132 1.88 -3.83 9.27
N LEU A 133 1.24 -3.03 10.14
CA LEU A 133 1.81 -2.55 11.39
C LEU A 133 1.99 -3.68 12.41
N GLU A 134 1.00 -4.55 12.56
CA GLU A 134 1.09 -5.74 13.42
C GLU A 134 2.23 -6.68 12.99
N ASP A 135 2.35 -6.93 11.69
CA ASP A 135 3.44 -7.73 11.12
C ASP A 135 4.81 -7.09 11.43
N THR A 136 4.92 -5.76 11.32
CA THR A 136 6.19 -5.06 11.59
C THR A 136 6.53 -5.08 13.08
N ARG A 137 5.56 -4.86 13.97
CA ARG A 137 5.77 -4.95 15.43
C ARG A 137 6.21 -6.33 15.87
N SER A 138 5.67 -7.38 15.25
CA SER A 138 6.02 -8.77 15.58
C SER A 138 7.41 -9.18 15.08
N ALA A 139 8.00 -8.40 14.16
CA ALA A 139 9.32 -8.63 13.58
C ALA A 139 10.42 -7.73 14.20
N MET A 140 10.04 -6.74 15.00
CA MET A 140 10.95 -5.91 15.81
C MET A 140 11.31 -6.65 17.10
#